data_AF-A0A804JNU2-F1
#
_entry.id   AF-A0A804JNU2-F1
#
_cell.length_a   1.000
_cell.length_b   1.000
_cell.length_c   1.000
_cell.angle_alpha   90.00
_cell.angle_beta   90.00
_cell.angle_gamma   90.00
#
_symmetry.space_group_name_H-M   'P 1'
#
loop_
_entity.id
_entity.type
_entity.pdbx_description
1 polymer ?
#
loop_
_entity_poly.entity_id
_entity_poly.type
_entity_poly.pdbx_seq_one_letter_code
_entity_poly.pdbx_strand_id
1 'polypeptide(L)'
;MDTSNSTEHPPKAVLLNAFTTTDPSADLSLTFADLVPAATIPVYINLYFAEMTSLSSSDVRSFRIDMDGKTSDPIVPPYQKVLEFSFADRGVTASSQMALRATADATLPPIISAMEIFTGSSLSNGTAESDAKALTILQLQFKALSDWNGDPCLPANYSWDWVGCSSDPVPRIIALYLAGYGLAGDLPDFSDLSSLQTIDMHNNSITGEILDFLGRLPNLIQLNLADNKLSGAIPSSLTSNNRIELL
;
A
#
# COMPACT_ATOMS: atom_id res chain seq x y z
N MET A 1 10.89 -3.09 -4.62
CA MET A 1 11.71 -1.95 -5.07
C MET A 1 12.89 -1.82 -4.13
N ASP A 2 14.09 -1.70 -4.67
CA ASP A 2 15.32 -1.44 -3.90
C ASP A 2 15.31 0.04 -3.45
N THR A 3 15.18 0.26 -2.14
CA THR A 3 15.06 1.59 -1.52
C THR A 3 16.40 2.16 -1.05
N SER A 4 17.53 1.55 -1.43
CA SER A 4 18.86 1.87 -0.89
C SER A 4 19.39 3.29 -1.15
N ASN A 5 18.63 4.17 -1.83
CA ASN A 5 19.08 5.53 -2.14
C ASN A 5 18.00 6.63 -2.07
N SER A 6 16.84 6.39 -1.45
CA SER A 6 15.94 7.49 -1.10
C SER A 6 16.42 8.15 0.19
N THR A 7 16.85 9.40 0.12
CA THR A 7 17.05 10.23 1.32
C THR A 7 15.67 10.49 1.92
N GLU A 8 15.33 9.73 2.95
CA GLU A 8 14.09 9.93 3.70
C GLU A 8 14.16 11.30 4.37
N HIS A 9 13.24 12.18 4.01
CA HIS A 9 13.11 13.49 4.63
C HIS A 9 12.03 13.38 5.70
N PRO A 10 12.36 13.61 6.99
CA PRO A 10 11.35 13.58 8.03
C PRO A 10 10.22 14.55 7.67
N PRO A 11 8.94 14.17 7.90
CA PRO A 11 7.81 15.03 7.57
C PRO A 11 8.00 16.42 8.17
N LYS A 12 7.71 17.50 7.41
CA LYS A 12 7.85 18.89 7.92
C LYS A 12 7.09 19.13 9.23
N ALA A 13 6.03 18.35 9.47
CA ALA A 13 5.23 18.37 10.69
C ALA A 13 5.99 17.95 11.96
N VAL A 14 7.08 17.18 11.84
CA VAL A 14 7.94 16.74 12.96
C VAL A 14 8.51 17.94 13.73
N LEU A 15 8.72 19.07 13.06
CA LEU A 15 9.23 20.29 13.68
C LEU A 15 8.13 21.21 14.26
N LEU A 16 6.85 20.86 14.07
CA LEU A 16 5.73 21.72 14.45
C LEU A 16 5.09 21.33 15.78
N ASN A 17 5.00 20.03 16.09
CA ASN A 17 4.32 19.52 17.27
C ASN A 17 5.06 18.31 17.87
N ALA A 18 4.85 18.06 19.16
CA ALA A 18 5.25 16.82 19.82
C ALA A 18 4.23 16.41 20.88
N PHE A 19 4.07 15.10 21.05
CA PHE A 19 3.29 14.49 22.12
C PHE A 19 4.16 14.30 23.35
N THR A 20 3.57 14.50 24.52
CA THR A 20 4.22 14.33 25.82
C THR A 20 3.19 13.97 26.88
N THR A 21 3.64 13.53 28.05
CA THR A 21 2.78 13.24 29.19
C THR A 21 2.44 14.53 29.94
N THR A 22 1.25 14.59 30.54
CA THR A 22 0.88 15.67 31.45
C THR A 22 1.53 15.54 32.82
N ASP A 23 1.93 14.31 33.19
CA ASP A 23 2.70 14.01 34.39
C ASP A 23 4.19 13.87 33.99
N PRO A 24 5.08 14.78 34.46
CA PRO A 24 6.51 14.76 34.16
C PRO A 24 7.22 13.47 34.57
N SER A 25 6.66 12.73 35.53
CA SER A 25 7.20 11.47 36.04
C SER A 25 6.64 10.23 35.33
N ALA A 26 5.63 10.40 34.48
CA ALA A 26 5.02 9.31 33.73
C ALA A 26 5.78 9.01 32.44
N ASP A 27 5.87 7.73 32.11
CA ASP A 27 6.39 7.26 30.84
C ASP A 27 5.38 7.50 29.72
N LEU A 28 5.89 7.77 28.50
CA LEU A 28 5.05 7.77 27.31
C LEU A 28 5.02 6.36 26.71
N SER A 29 3.90 5.65 26.91
CA SER A 29 3.74 4.25 26.50
C SER A 29 2.89 4.10 25.24
N LEU A 30 3.31 3.19 24.36
CA LEU A 30 2.66 2.83 23.11
C LEU A 30 2.38 1.32 23.11
N THR A 31 1.15 0.95 22.77
CA THR A 31 0.71 -0.45 22.68
C THR A 31 0.41 -0.82 21.24
N PHE A 32 0.83 -2.01 20.82
CA PHE A 32 0.61 -2.48 19.44
C PHE A 32 -0.74 -3.20 19.25
N ALA A 33 -1.58 -3.29 20.29
CA ALA A 33 -2.81 -4.08 20.31
C ALA A 33 -3.77 -3.80 19.14
N ASP A 34 -3.89 -2.53 18.73
CA ASP A 34 -4.76 -2.11 17.63
C ASP A 34 -4.03 -1.97 16.29
N LEU A 35 -2.70 -2.11 16.27
CA LEU A 35 -1.84 -1.83 15.12
C LEU A 35 -1.37 -3.11 14.41
N VAL A 36 -1.22 -4.21 15.15
CA VAL A 36 -0.67 -5.45 14.62
C VAL A 36 -1.56 -6.64 14.98
N PRO A 37 -1.69 -7.65 14.10
CA PRO A 37 -2.50 -8.83 14.37
C PRO A 37 -1.95 -9.62 15.57
N ALA A 38 -2.73 -10.60 16.06
CA ALA A 38 -2.32 -11.44 17.19
C ALA A 38 -1.03 -12.25 16.92
N ALA A 39 -0.70 -12.50 15.65
CA ALA A 39 0.52 -13.17 15.24
C ALA A 39 1.73 -12.20 15.23
N THR A 40 2.91 -12.73 15.53
CA THR A 40 4.15 -11.93 15.45
C THR A 40 4.42 -11.51 14.01
N ILE A 41 4.57 -10.20 13.78
CA ILE A 41 4.95 -9.66 12.48
C ILE A 41 6.23 -8.83 12.58
N PRO A 42 7.13 -8.88 11.58
CA PRO A 42 8.29 -8.01 11.56
C PRO A 42 7.82 -6.58 11.22
N VAL A 43 8.28 -5.63 12.04
CA VAL A 43 8.07 -4.21 11.80
C VAL A 43 9.41 -3.49 11.68
N TYR A 44 9.38 -2.47 10.84
CA TYR A 44 10.35 -1.40 10.82
C TYR A 44 9.70 -0.17 11.44
N ILE A 45 10.28 0.39 12.49
CA ILE A 45 9.74 1.57 13.19
C ILE A 45 10.74 2.71 13.07
N ASN A 46 10.29 3.85 12.59
CA ASN A 46 11.02 5.12 12.62
C ASN A 46 10.38 6.05 13.65
N LEU A 47 11.19 6.58 14.56
CA LEU A 47 10.79 7.56 15.57
C LEU A 47 11.51 8.88 15.31
N TYR A 48 10.78 9.98 15.46
CA TYR A 48 11.32 11.32 15.24
C TYR A 48 11.18 12.17 16.49
N PHE A 49 12.27 12.83 16.88
CA PHE A 49 12.36 13.66 18.07
C PHE A 49 12.91 15.04 17.72
N ALA A 50 12.18 16.10 18.07
CA ALA A 50 12.62 17.47 17.92
C ALA A 50 12.22 18.30 19.14
N GLU A 51 13.16 19.08 19.65
CA GLU A 51 12.85 20.09 20.68
C GLU A 51 12.40 21.38 19.98
N MET A 52 11.18 21.82 20.29
CA MET A 52 10.53 22.96 19.62
C MET A 52 10.79 24.28 20.34
N THR A 53 11.15 24.21 21.63
CA THR A 53 11.39 25.37 22.49
C THR A 53 12.82 25.38 22.98
N SER A 54 13.44 26.56 23.03
CA SER A 54 14.74 26.68 23.67
C SER A 54 14.57 26.43 25.18
N LEU A 55 15.21 25.40 25.69
CA LEU A 55 15.18 25.03 27.10
C LEU A 55 16.06 25.98 27.93
N SER A 56 15.68 26.21 29.19
CA SER A 56 16.54 26.94 30.12
C SER A 56 17.72 26.07 30.55
N SER A 57 18.75 26.67 31.18
CA SER A 57 19.93 25.92 31.64
C SER A 57 19.63 24.89 32.74
N SER A 58 18.49 25.00 33.41
CA SER A 58 18.04 24.04 34.44
C SER A 58 17.11 22.96 33.90
N ASP A 59 16.65 23.10 32.66
CA ASP A 59 15.72 22.18 32.02
C ASP A 59 16.50 21.09 31.29
N VAL A 60 16.24 19.84 31.67
CA VAL A 60 16.88 18.66 31.07
C VAL A 60 15.78 17.77 30.52
N ARG A 61 15.75 17.62 29.19
CA ARG A 61 14.95 16.60 28.52
C ARG A 61 15.87 15.50 28.00
N SER A 62 15.84 14.36 28.69
CA SER A 62 16.60 13.17 28.33
C SER A 62 15.77 11.94 28.68
N PHE A 63 15.69 10.99 27.76
CA PHE A 63 14.88 9.77 27.94
C PHE A 63 15.47 8.59 27.16
N ARG A 64 15.00 7.38 27.46
CA ARG A 64 15.37 6.15 26.77
C ARG A 64 14.14 5.50 26.17
N ILE A 65 14.31 4.78 25.08
CA ILE A 65 13.28 3.91 24.54
C ILE A 65 13.46 2.53 25.15
N ASP A 66 12.42 2.01 25.78
CA ASP A 66 12.30 0.65 26.27
C ASP A 66 11.30 -0.10 25.39
N MET A 67 11.71 -1.23 24.85
CA MET A 67 10.85 -2.11 24.08
C MET A 67 11.16 -3.56 24.41
N ASP A 68 10.17 -4.27 24.94
CA ASP A 68 10.25 -5.69 25.31
C ASP A 68 11.52 -6.05 26.12
N GLY A 69 11.91 -5.16 27.06
CA GLY A 69 13.03 -5.36 27.98
C GLY A 69 14.41 -4.96 27.42
N LYS A 70 14.47 -4.36 26.23
CA LYS A 70 15.69 -3.74 25.68
C LYS A 70 15.58 -2.23 25.75
N THR A 71 16.60 -1.60 26.32
CA THR A 71 16.64 -0.15 26.51
C THR A 71 17.70 0.48 25.61
N SER A 72 17.38 1.60 24.97
CA SER A 72 18.32 2.40 24.19
C SER A 72 19.31 3.17 25.08
N ASP A 73 20.34 3.74 24.43
CA ASP A 73 21.09 4.85 25.01
C ASP A 73 20.18 6.08 25.22
N PRO A 74 20.58 7.03 26.10
CA PRO A 74 19.81 8.26 26.31
C PRO A 74 19.68 9.06 25.01
N ILE A 75 18.48 9.56 24.79
CA ILE A 75 18.11 10.41 23.68
C ILE A 75 17.86 11.81 24.23
N VAL A 76 18.53 12.79 23.63
CA VAL A 76 18.33 14.21 23.90
C VAL A 76 17.85 14.85 22.59
N PRO A 77 16.56 15.24 22.49
CA PRO A 77 16.03 15.86 21.28
C PRO A 77 16.75 17.18 20.98
N PRO A 78 17.25 17.38 19.75
CA PRO A 78 17.95 18.61 19.41
C PRO A 78 16.97 19.76 19.15
N TYR A 79 17.34 20.98 19.55
CA TYR A 79 16.55 22.19 19.27
C TYR A 79 16.60 22.55 17.79
N GLN A 80 15.43 22.78 17.18
CA GLN A 80 15.26 23.12 15.74
C GLN A 80 15.87 22.11 14.76
N LYS A 81 16.15 20.89 15.19
CA LYS A 81 16.60 19.78 14.35
C LYS A 81 15.79 18.54 14.67
N VAL A 82 15.85 17.57 13.77
CA VAL A 82 15.22 16.26 13.97
C VAL A 82 16.31 15.25 14.29
N LEU A 83 16.10 14.49 15.36
CA LEU A 83 16.80 13.25 15.62
C LEU A 83 15.90 12.09 15.21
N GLU A 84 16.43 11.19 14.41
CA GLU A 84 15.75 9.98 13.95
C GLU A 84 16.31 8.77 14.69
N PHE A 85 15.41 7.86 15.08
CA PHE A 85 15.77 6.60 15.73
C PHE A 85 14.95 5.47 15.10
N SER A 86 15.63 4.46 14.56
CA SER A 86 14.99 3.36 13.85
C SER A 86 15.20 1.99 14.49
N PHE A 87 14.18 1.14 14.38
CA PHE A 87 14.22 -0.27 14.72
C PHE A 87 13.90 -1.09 13.48
N ALA A 88 14.87 -1.82 12.94
CA ALA A 88 14.65 -2.72 11.82
C ALA A 88 14.36 -4.16 12.27
N ASP A 89 13.54 -4.87 11.48
CA ASP A 89 13.23 -6.30 11.59
C ASP A 89 12.87 -6.74 13.01
N ARG A 90 12.04 -5.95 13.71
CA ARG A 90 11.56 -6.31 15.04
C ARG A 90 10.25 -7.08 14.94
N GLY A 91 10.26 -8.33 15.38
CA GLY A 91 9.03 -9.09 15.57
C GLY A 91 8.21 -8.51 16.72
N VAL A 92 7.05 -7.95 16.43
CA VAL A 92 6.11 -7.41 17.44
C VAL A 92 4.81 -8.20 17.45
N THR A 93 4.15 -8.21 18.60
CA THR A 93 2.84 -8.84 18.81
C THR A 93 1.84 -7.79 19.29
N ALA A 94 0.55 -8.11 19.28
CA ALA A 94 -0.48 -7.26 19.90
C ALA A 94 -0.20 -6.95 21.38
N SER A 95 0.56 -7.80 22.08
CA SER A 95 0.99 -7.59 23.48
C SER A 95 2.31 -6.85 23.64
N SER A 96 3.06 -6.57 22.56
CA SER A 96 4.30 -5.81 22.65
C SER A 96 4.01 -4.39 23.13
N GLN A 97 4.95 -3.83 23.89
CA GLN A 97 4.86 -2.47 24.40
C GLN A 97 6.18 -1.74 24.18
N MET A 98 6.07 -0.46 23.82
CA MET A 98 7.19 0.46 23.75
C MET A 98 6.92 1.59 24.74
N ALA A 99 7.92 2.01 25.51
CA ALA A 99 7.83 3.14 26.41
C ALA A 99 9.02 4.07 26.24
N LEU A 100 8.76 5.37 26.23
CA LEU A 100 9.79 6.39 26.41
C LEU A 100 9.84 6.74 27.89
N ARG A 101 10.99 6.51 28.52
CA ARG A 101 11.19 6.68 29.95
C ARG A 101 12.21 7.77 30.23
N ALA A 102 11.87 8.73 31.07
CA ALA A 102 12.78 9.81 31.45
C ALA A 102 14.05 9.26 32.14
N THR A 103 15.21 9.87 31.90
CA THR A 103 16.41 9.56 32.67
C THR A 103 16.34 10.16 34.07
N ALA A 104 17.14 9.63 35.01
CA ALA A 104 17.07 10.04 36.41
C ALA A 104 17.37 11.54 36.65
N ASP A 105 18.10 12.18 35.73
CA ASP A 105 18.46 13.59 35.73
C ASP A 105 17.50 14.49 34.93
N ALA A 106 16.51 13.91 34.24
CA ALA A 106 15.56 14.67 33.45
C ALA A 106 14.59 15.45 34.35
N THR A 107 14.37 16.71 34.01
CA THR A 107 13.39 17.60 34.66
C THR A 107 12.13 17.80 33.82
N LEU A 108 12.16 17.35 32.56
CA LEU A 108 11.07 17.43 31.61
C LEU A 108 10.66 16.03 31.13
N PRO A 109 9.36 15.81 30.83
CA PRO A 109 8.87 14.51 30.36
C PRO A 109 9.46 14.11 29.00
N PRO A 110 9.38 12.84 28.61
CA PRO A 110 9.71 12.41 27.25
C PRO A 110 8.80 13.09 26.21
N ILE A 111 9.32 13.29 25.00
CA ILE A 111 8.54 13.79 23.85
C ILE A 111 8.69 12.84 22.67
N ILE A 112 7.69 12.82 21.80
CA ILE A 112 7.79 12.21 20.47
C ILE A 112 7.10 13.13 19.45
N SER A 113 7.79 13.42 18.34
CA SER A 113 7.28 14.35 17.34
C SER A 113 6.51 13.63 16.24
N ALA A 114 7.01 12.48 15.79
CA ALA A 114 6.27 11.57 14.91
C ALA A 114 6.77 10.13 15.07
N MET A 115 5.97 9.18 14.60
CA MET A 115 6.31 7.77 14.51
C MET A 115 5.75 7.22 13.21
N GLU A 116 6.57 6.44 12.51
CA GLU A 116 6.18 5.68 11.34
C GLU A 116 6.42 4.20 11.64
N ILE A 117 5.40 3.37 11.41
CA ILE A 117 5.47 1.93 11.60
C ILE A 117 5.17 1.28 10.26
N PHE A 118 6.13 0.52 9.76
CA PHE A 118 6.03 -0.23 8.54
C PHE A 118 5.98 -1.71 8.92
N THR A 119 4.91 -2.39 8.54
CA THR A 119 4.79 -3.84 8.71
C THR A 119 5.30 -4.53 7.46
N GLY A 120 6.29 -5.40 7.60
CA GLY A 120 6.69 -6.28 6.51
C GLY A 120 5.85 -7.54 6.55
N SER A 121 5.01 -7.79 5.56
CA SER A 121 4.73 -9.18 5.21
C SER A 121 5.99 -9.75 4.56
N SER A 122 6.25 -11.05 4.71
CA SER A 122 7.17 -11.73 3.78
C SER A 122 6.81 -11.30 2.36
N LEU A 123 7.79 -11.00 1.50
CA LEU A 123 7.54 -10.74 0.07
C LEU A 123 6.80 -11.97 -0.49
N SER A 124 5.48 -11.93 -0.47
CA SER A 124 4.68 -12.84 -1.27
C SER A 124 5.04 -12.50 -2.71
N ASN A 125 5.14 -13.52 -3.55
CA ASN A 125 5.13 -13.26 -4.97
C ASN A 125 3.92 -12.34 -5.26
N GLY A 126 4.18 -11.20 -5.90
CA GLY A 126 3.13 -10.24 -6.25
C GLY A 126 2.09 -10.87 -7.18
N THR A 127 1.13 -10.06 -7.63
CA THR A 127 0.37 -10.42 -8.84
C THR A 127 1.34 -10.83 -9.95
N ALA A 128 0.97 -11.84 -10.74
CA ALA A 128 1.83 -12.31 -11.82
C ALA A 128 2.30 -11.15 -12.70
N GLU A 129 3.61 -11.09 -12.95
CA GLU A 129 4.25 -9.94 -13.58
C GLU A 129 3.67 -9.63 -14.97
N SER A 130 3.31 -10.67 -15.73
CA SER A 130 2.62 -10.53 -17.02
C SER A 130 1.32 -9.78 -16.90
N ASP A 131 0.53 -10.11 -15.87
CA ASP A 131 -0.80 -9.55 -15.70
C ASP A 131 -0.69 -8.09 -15.22
N ALA A 132 0.19 -7.83 -14.24
CA ALA A 132 0.46 -6.47 -13.77
C ALA A 132 0.93 -5.56 -14.92
N LYS A 133 1.83 -6.04 -15.80
CA LYS A 133 2.25 -5.31 -17.00
C LYS A 133 1.09 -5.08 -17.98
N ALA A 134 0.27 -6.09 -18.24
CA ALA A 134 -0.85 -5.96 -19.15
C ALA A 134 -1.89 -4.92 -18.64
N LEU A 135 -2.11 -4.82 -17.33
CA LEU A 135 -2.98 -3.79 -16.76
C LEU A 135 -2.44 -2.37 -16.98
N THR A 136 -1.12 -2.17 -17.07
CA THR A 136 -0.57 -0.84 -17.40
C THR A 136 -1.03 -0.37 -18.78
N ILE A 137 -1.27 -1.28 -19.72
CA ILE A 137 -1.79 -0.94 -21.05
C ILE A 137 -3.21 -0.37 -20.94
N LEU A 138 -4.06 -0.99 -20.12
CA LEU A 138 -5.40 -0.48 -19.84
C LEU A 138 -5.36 0.89 -19.18
N GLN A 139 -4.46 1.12 -18.23
CA GLN A 139 -4.31 2.42 -17.56
C GLN A 139 -3.78 3.51 -18.50
N LEU A 140 -2.87 3.16 -19.41
CA LEU A 140 -2.37 4.08 -20.43
C LEU A 140 -3.46 4.48 -21.43
N GLN A 141 -4.31 3.53 -21.81
CA GLN A 141 -5.40 3.79 -22.74
C GLN A 141 -6.55 4.55 -22.07
N PHE A 142 -6.94 4.14 -20.87
CA PHE A 142 -8.07 4.69 -20.15
C PHE A 142 -7.62 5.48 -18.93
N LYS A 143 -7.52 6.81 -19.10
CA LYS A 143 -7.14 7.73 -18.02
C LYS A 143 -8.01 7.59 -16.75
N ALA A 144 -9.25 7.16 -16.87
CA ALA A 144 -10.12 6.89 -15.71
C ALA A 144 -9.55 5.83 -14.75
N LEU A 145 -8.59 5.01 -15.20
CA LEU A 145 -7.97 3.95 -14.42
C LEU A 145 -6.59 4.32 -13.85
N SER A 146 -6.08 5.54 -14.09
CA SER A 146 -4.71 5.92 -13.73
C SER A 146 -4.45 6.10 -12.24
N ASP A 147 -5.50 6.27 -11.45
CA ASP A 147 -5.37 6.53 -10.01
C ASP A 147 -5.03 5.25 -9.22
N TRP A 148 -5.21 4.08 -9.84
CA TRP A 148 -4.88 2.78 -9.26
C TRP A 148 -3.38 2.49 -9.34
N ASN A 149 -2.77 2.25 -8.19
CA ASN A 149 -1.32 2.03 -8.07
C ASN A 149 -1.06 0.87 -7.10
N GLY A 150 0.17 0.33 -7.14
CA GLY A 150 0.56 -0.80 -6.29
C GLY A 150 0.30 -2.16 -6.93
N ASP A 151 0.22 -3.21 -6.09
CA ASP A 151 -0.05 -4.56 -6.55
C ASP A 151 -1.56 -4.74 -6.81
N PRO A 152 -1.99 -5.16 -8.01
CA PRO A 152 -3.42 -5.24 -8.36
C PRO A 152 -4.25 -6.20 -7.50
N CYS A 153 -3.65 -7.28 -7.01
CA CYS A 153 -4.34 -8.33 -6.26
C CYS A 153 -3.95 -8.41 -4.78
N LEU A 154 -2.92 -7.66 -4.35
CA LEU A 154 -2.38 -7.76 -3.00
C LEU A 154 -2.34 -6.41 -2.28
N PRO A 155 -2.71 -6.37 -0.99
CA PRO A 155 -3.29 -7.49 -0.22
C PRO A 155 -4.68 -7.90 -0.74
N ALA A 156 -5.08 -9.17 -0.57
CA ALA A 156 -6.31 -9.69 -1.18
C ALA A 156 -7.61 -8.96 -0.76
N ASN A 157 -7.62 -8.29 0.40
CA ASN A 157 -8.73 -7.46 0.86
C ASN A 157 -8.69 -6.01 0.35
N TYR A 158 -7.65 -5.65 -0.39
CA TYR A 158 -7.44 -4.32 -0.99
C TYR A 158 -6.99 -4.45 -2.46
N SER A 159 -7.41 -5.51 -3.15
CA SER A 159 -7.24 -5.60 -4.61
C SER A 159 -7.95 -4.44 -5.30
N TRP A 160 -7.55 -4.09 -6.52
CA TRP A 160 -8.20 -3.03 -7.25
C TRP A 160 -9.69 -3.34 -7.47
N ASP A 161 -10.57 -2.34 -7.34
CA ASP A 161 -12.02 -2.58 -7.34
C ASP A 161 -12.53 -3.19 -8.66
N TRP A 162 -11.85 -2.89 -9.76
CA TRP A 162 -12.23 -3.32 -11.10
C TRP A 162 -11.52 -4.60 -11.55
N VAL A 163 -10.77 -5.28 -10.67
CA VAL A 163 -10.15 -6.58 -10.98
C VAL A 163 -10.68 -7.69 -10.08
N GLY A 164 -10.86 -8.88 -10.67
CA GLY A 164 -10.99 -10.12 -9.92
C GLY A 164 -9.69 -10.90 -9.96
N CYS A 165 -9.26 -11.41 -8.82
CA CYS A 165 -8.00 -12.12 -8.67
C CYS A 165 -8.21 -13.58 -8.26
N SER A 166 -7.33 -14.47 -8.74
CA SER A 166 -7.29 -15.86 -8.27
C SER A 166 -6.74 -15.93 -6.84
N SER A 167 -7.05 -17.02 -6.13
CA SER A 167 -6.56 -17.29 -4.78
C SER A 167 -5.21 -18.02 -4.76
N ASP A 168 -4.49 -18.04 -5.89
CA ASP A 168 -3.19 -18.70 -6.00
C ASP A 168 -2.12 -17.95 -5.19
N PRO A 169 -1.04 -18.61 -4.76
CA PRO A 169 0.09 -17.94 -4.09
C PRO A 169 0.73 -16.82 -4.92
N VAL A 170 0.61 -16.90 -6.25
CA VAL A 170 0.91 -15.83 -7.20
C VAL A 170 -0.41 -15.48 -7.89
N PRO A 171 -1.16 -14.47 -7.42
CA PRO A 171 -2.47 -14.17 -7.95
C PRO A 171 -2.41 -13.85 -9.45
N ARG A 172 -3.40 -14.36 -10.19
CA ARG A 172 -3.65 -14.03 -11.60
C ARG A 172 -4.89 -13.17 -11.72
N ILE A 173 -4.95 -12.31 -12.72
CA ILE A 173 -6.16 -11.55 -13.05
C ILE A 173 -7.12 -12.48 -13.81
N ILE A 174 -8.28 -12.71 -13.21
CA ILE A 174 -9.32 -13.59 -13.74
C ILE A 174 -10.58 -12.84 -14.17
N ALA A 175 -10.78 -11.61 -13.70
CA ALA A 175 -11.90 -10.79 -14.13
C ALA A 175 -11.54 -9.31 -14.27
N LEU A 176 -12.21 -8.63 -15.19
CA LEU A 176 -12.25 -7.16 -15.30
C LEU A 176 -13.70 -6.70 -15.12
N TYR A 177 -13.95 -5.88 -14.10
CA TYR A 177 -15.25 -5.30 -13.76
C TYR A 177 -15.23 -3.79 -14.01
N LEU A 178 -15.39 -3.42 -15.27
CA LEU A 178 -15.18 -2.07 -15.77
C LEU A 178 -16.47 -1.44 -16.32
N ALA A 179 -17.62 -1.96 -15.89
CA ALA A 179 -18.93 -1.44 -16.28
C ALA A 179 -19.15 0.00 -15.78
N GLY A 180 -19.55 0.92 -16.67
CA GLY A 180 -19.90 2.28 -16.25
C GLY A 180 -18.74 3.17 -15.80
N TYR A 181 -17.48 2.81 -16.09
CA TYR A 181 -16.29 3.59 -15.71
C TYR A 181 -16.05 4.84 -16.58
N GLY A 182 -16.93 5.11 -17.56
CA GLY A 182 -16.77 6.22 -18.49
C GLY A 182 -15.57 6.04 -19.43
N LEU A 183 -15.18 4.79 -19.69
CA LEU A 183 -14.05 4.47 -20.56
C LEU A 183 -14.33 4.95 -21.98
N ALA A 184 -13.36 5.63 -22.61
CA ALA A 184 -13.50 6.17 -23.95
C ALA A 184 -12.20 5.99 -24.76
N GLY A 185 -12.35 5.78 -26.06
CA GLY A 185 -11.25 5.43 -26.97
C GLY A 185 -11.31 3.95 -27.37
N ASP A 186 -10.32 3.52 -28.12
CA ASP A 186 -10.28 2.15 -28.66
C ASP A 186 -9.87 1.13 -27.60
N LEU A 187 -10.29 -0.12 -27.77
CA LEU A 187 -9.87 -1.21 -26.89
C LEU A 187 -8.39 -1.54 -27.14
N PRO A 188 -7.52 -1.53 -26.11
CA PRO A 188 -6.12 -1.90 -26.29
C PRO A 188 -5.93 -3.42 -26.32
N ASP A 189 -4.76 -3.88 -26.77
CA ASP A 189 -4.39 -5.28 -26.67
C ASP A 189 -3.90 -5.61 -25.25
N PHE A 190 -4.63 -6.49 -24.56
CA PHE A 190 -4.28 -7.02 -23.24
C PHE A 190 -4.30 -8.55 -23.24
N SER A 191 -3.92 -9.17 -24.36
CA SER A 191 -3.89 -10.63 -24.53
C SER A 191 -3.05 -11.38 -23.49
N ASP A 192 -2.09 -10.70 -22.86
CA ASP A 192 -1.22 -11.26 -21.83
C ASP A 192 -1.98 -11.62 -20.54
N LEU A 193 -3.19 -11.09 -20.33
CA LEU A 193 -4.13 -11.48 -19.28
C LEU A 193 -4.76 -12.87 -19.58
N SER A 194 -3.91 -13.86 -19.76
CA SER A 194 -4.24 -15.22 -20.21
C SER A 194 -5.14 -16.01 -19.26
N SER A 195 -5.27 -15.58 -18.01
CA SER A 195 -6.14 -16.18 -17.00
C SER A 195 -7.55 -15.59 -16.95
N LEU A 196 -7.87 -14.59 -17.78
CA LEU A 196 -9.20 -13.97 -17.80
C LEU A 196 -10.31 -14.98 -18.11
N GLN A 197 -11.34 -14.91 -17.28
CA GLN A 197 -12.60 -15.65 -17.38
C GLN A 197 -13.77 -14.72 -17.64
N THR A 198 -13.73 -13.51 -17.07
CA THR A 198 -14.79 -12.51 -17.21
C THR A 198 -14.21 -11.18 -17.67
N ILE A 199 -14.77 -10.63 -18.74
CA ILE A 199 -14.54 -9.24 -19.15
C ILE A 199 -15.89 -8.56 -19.19
N ASP A 200 -16.12 -7.64 -18.26
CA ASP A 200 -17.31 -6.79 -18.26
C ASP A 200 -16.91 -5.33 -18.43
N MET A 201 -17.19 -4.77 -19.61
CA MET A 201 -16.90 -3.38 -19.96
C MET A 201 -18.16 -2.66 -20.49
N HIS A 202 -19.36 -3.14 -20.14
CA HIS A 202 -20.58 -2.56 -20.66
C HIS A 202 -20.82 -1.13 -20.17
N ASN A 203 -21.71 -0.41 -20.86
CA ASN A 203 -22.10 0.96 -20.49
C ASN A 203 -20.90 1.92 -20.41
N ASN A 204 -20.12 1.97 -21.49
CA ASN A 204 -18.97 2.86 -21.64
C ASN A 204 -19.06 3.61 -22.98
N SER A 205 -18.01 4.33 -23.36
CA SER A 205 -17.87 5.02 -24.64
C SER A 205 -16.70 4.46 -25.46
N ILE A 206 -16.42 3.16 -25.35
CA ILE A 206 -15.36 2.49 -26.10
C ILE A 206 -15.72 2.50 -27.59
N THR A 207 -14.75 2.85 -28.44
CA THR A 207 -14.87 2.98 -29.89
C THR A 207 -14.01 1.95 -30.62
N GLY A 208 -13.97 2.02 -31.95
CA GLY A 208 -13.12 1.17 -32.77
C GLY A 208 -13.70 -0.22 -33.00
N GLU A 209 -12.84 -1.16 -33.36
CA GLU A 209 -13.21 -2.55 -33.66
C GLU A 209 -13.01 -3.46 -32.46
N ILE A 210 -13.77 -4.56 -32.40
CA ILE A 210 -13.53 -5.63 -31.43
C ILE A 210 -12.29 -6.40 -31.88
N LEU A 211 -11.28 -6.48 -31.01
CA LEU A 211 -10.00 -7.11 -31.35
C LEU A 211 -10.08 -8.65 -31.28
N ASP A 212 -9.47 -9.31 -32.25
CA ASP A 212 -9.53 -10.76 -32.46
C ASP A 212 -8.90 -11.59 -31.32
N PHE A 213 -8.03 -10.99 -30.49
CA PHE A 213 -7.44 -11.69 -29.36
C PHE A 213 -8.48 -12.11 -28.31
N LEU A 214 -9.60 -11.37 -28.18
CA LEU A 214 -10.65 -11.65 -27.19
C LEU A 214 -11.24 -13.05 -27.40
N GLY A 215 -11.46 -13.46 -28.65
CA GLY A 215 -11.95 -14.80 -28.98
C GLY A 215 -10.90 -15.90 -28.82
N ARG A 216 -9.62 -15.54 -28.65
CA ARG A 216 -8.49 -16.45 -28.47
C ARG A 216 -8.02 -16.59 -27.03
N LEU A 217 -8.58 -15.81 -26.10
CA LEU A 217 -8.26 -15.95 -24.68
C LEU A 217 -8.66 -17.36 -24.20
N PRO A 218 -7.71 -18.11 -23.62
CA PRO A 218 -7.88 -19.56 -23.45
C PRO A 218 -8.92 -19.92 -22.39
N ASN A 219 -9.16 -19.02 -21.44
CA ASN A 219 -10.03 -19.23 -20.27
C ASN A 219 -11.27 -18.34 -20.27
N LEU A 220 -11.49 -17.53 -21.31
CA LEU A 220 -12.58 -16.56 -21.33
C LEU A 220 -13.93 -17.28 -21.43
N ILE A 221 -14.84 -16.95 -20.52
CA ILE A 221 -16.19 -17.52 -20.42
C ILE A 221 -17.24 -16.44 -20.62
N GLN A 222 -17.01 -15.21 -20.16
CA GLN A 222 -17.98 -14.13 -20.26
C GLN A 222 -17.33 -12.89 -20.86
N LEU A 223 -17.95 -12.35 -21.91
CA LEU A 223 -17.57 -11.11 -22.55
C LEU A 223 -18.80 -10.22 -22.71
N ASN A 224 -18.83 -9.13 -21.95
CA ASN A 224 -19.87 -8.11 -22.06
C ASN A 224 -19.26 -6.80 -22.55
N LEU A 225 -19.61 -6.42 -23.78
CA LEU A 225 -19.21 -5.15 -24.41
C LEU A 225 -20.43 -4.29 -24.78
N ALA A 226 -21.62 -4.64 -24.29
CA ALA A 226 -22.85 -3.94 -24.58
C ALA A 226 -22.79 -2.44 -24.21
N ASP A 227 -23.67 -1.64 -24.81
CA ASP A 227 -23.77 -0.20 -24.52
C ASP A 227 -22.43 0.55 -24.66
N ASN A 228 -21.70 0.24 -25.73
CA ASN A 228 -20.52 0.96 -26.20
C ASN A 228 -20.73 1.54 -27.60
N LYS A 229 -19.70 2.19 -28.16
CA LYS A 229 -19.70 2.80 -29.51
C LYS A 229 -18.80 2.01 -30.48
N LEU A 230 -18.73 0.69 -30.28
CA LEU A 230 -17.96 -0.22 -31.11
C LEU A 230 -18.53 -0.27 -32.53
N SER A 231 -17.64 -0.50 -33.50
CA SER A 231 -17.94 -0.54 -34.93
C SER A 231 -17.13 -1.66 -35.61
N GLY A 232 -17.32 -1.85 -36.91
CA GLY A 232 -16.64 -2.91 -37.64
C GLY A 232 -17.32 -4.27 -37.51
N ALA A 233 -16.61 -5.33 -37.92
CA ALA A 233 -17.12 -6.69 -37.93
C ALA A 233 -16.85 -7.40 -36.58
N ILE A 234 -17.74 -8.31 -36.19
CA ILE A 234 -17.46 -9.23 -35.08
C ILE A 234 -16.37 -10.23 -35.54
N PRO A 235 -15.22 -10.31 -34.85
CA PRO A 235 -14.16 -11.26 -35.18
C PRO A 235 -14.66 -12.70 -35.23
N SER A 236 -14.18 -13.46 -36.23
CA SER A 236 -14.55 -14.87 -36.37
C SER A 236 -14.09 -15.70 -35.17
N SER A 237 -13.00 -15.32 -34.51
CA SER A 237 -12.54 -15.93 -33.25
C SER A 237 -13.61 -15.92 -32.15
N LEU A 238 -14.43 -14.86 -32.05
CA LEU A 238 -15.52 -14.80 -31.08
C LEU A 238 -16.68 -15.69 -31.51
N THR A 239 -17.08 -15.62 -32.78
CA THR A 239 -18.22 -16.42 -33.30
C THR A 239 -17.96 -17.92 -33.37
N SER A 240 -16.68 -18.32 -33.44
CA SER A 240 -16.27 -19.73 -33.48
C SER A 240 -15.92 -20.30 -32.11
N ASN A 241 -15.84 -19.45 -31.09
CA ASN A 241 -15.54 -19.87 -29.72
C ASN A 241 -16.83 -20.21 -28.97
N ASN A 242 -17.15 -21.51 -28.92
CA ASN A 242 -18.36 -22.02 -28.28
C ASN A 242 -18.32 -22.00 -26.73
N ARG A 243 -17.27 -21.46 -26.12
CA ARG A 243 -17.14 -21.36 -24.65
C ARG A 243 -17.50 -19.97 -24.12
N ILE A 244 -17.43 -18.95 -24.97
CA ILE A 244 -17.68 -17.56 -24.57
C ILE A 244 -19.18 -17.29 -24.66
N GLU A 245 -19.74 -16.86 -23.54
CA GLU A 245 -21.03 -16.20 -23.45
C GLU A 245 -20.84 -14.72 -23.82
N LEU A 246 -21.45 -14.31 -24.94
CA LEU A 246 -21.46 -12.92 -25.41
C LEU A 246 -22.71 -12.22 -24.86
N LEU A 247 -22.49 -11.13 -24.14
CA LEU A 247 -23.53 -10.29 -23.52
C LEU A 247 -23.56 -8.89 -24.11
#